data_AF-A0A392P3G3-F1
#
_entry.id   AF-A0A392P3G3-F1
#
_cell.length_a   1.000
_cell.length_b   1.000
_cell.length_c   1.000
_cell.angle_alpha   90.00
_cell.angle_beta   90.00
_cell.angle_gamma   90.00
#
_symmetry.space_group_name_H-M   'P 1'
#
loop_
_entity.id
_entity.type
_entity.pdbx_description
1 polymer ?
#
loop_
_entity_poly.entity_id
_entity_poly.type
_entity_poly.pdbx_seq_one_letter_code
_entity_poly.pdbx_strand_id
1 'polypeptide(L)'
;MCSVETEKGIFDAILEGHIDFDSDPWPKISDSAKDLVRKMLIQDPKKRITSAQVLEHPWIKGGNASDKPIDSAVLSRMKQFRAMNKLKKLALK
;
A
#
# COMPACT_ATOMS: atom_id res chain seq x y z
N MET A 1 16.90 6.87 16.58
CA MET A 1 16.01 7.05 15.42
C MET A 1 16.31 5.95 14.42
N CYS A 2 15.48 4.91 14.31
CA CYS A 2 15.59 3.98 13.19
C CYS A 2 15.14 4.71 11.93
N SER A 3 16.06 4.97 11.00
CA SER A 3 15.67 5.37 9.64
C SER A 3 14.99 4.18 8.98
N VAL A 4 13.69 4.31 8.73
CA VAL A 4 12.88 3.41 7.89
C VAL A 4 13.41 3.28 6.45
N GLU A 5 14.42 4.06 6.09
CA GLU A 5 15.09 4.01 4.79
C GLU A 5 16.17 2.92 4.68
N THR A 6 16.55 2.30 5.79
CA THR A 6 17.50 1.18 5.82
C THR A 6 16.79 -0.16 5.61
N GLU A 7 17.45 -1.15 5.01
CA GLU A 7 16.86 -2.50 4.80
C GLU A 7 16.36 -3.12 6.11
N LYS A 8 17.15 -2.96 7.19
CA LYS A 8 16.76 -3.41 8.52
C LYS A 8 15.50 -2.68 9.02
N GLY A 9 15.44 -1.35 8.88
CA GLY A 9 14.25 -0.58 9.27
C GLY A 9 12.99 -0.96 8.48
N ILE A 10 13.14 -1.31 7.19
CA ILE A 10 12.03 -1.81 6.37
C ILE A 10 11.59 -3.20 6.88
N PHE A 11 12.54 -4.09 7.16
CA PHE A 11 12.23 -5.43 7.66
C PHE A 11 11.53 -5.39 9.03
N ASP A 12 12.03 -4.56 9.94
CA ASP A 12 11.42 -4.36 11.26
C ASP A 12 9.98 -3.82 11.12
N ALA A 13 9.74 -2.85 10.23
CA ALA A 13 8.39 -2.35 9.96
C ALA A 13 7.44 -3.39 9.36
N ILE A 14 7.95 -4.29 8.50
CA ILE A 14 7.17 -5.42 7.97
C ILE A 14 6.80 -6.40 9.09
N LEU A 15 7.70 -6.66 10.04
CA LEU A 15 7.44 -7.53 11.19
C LEU A 15 6.44 -6.92 12.18
N GLU A 16 6.49 -5.60 12.39
CA GLU A 16 5.50 -4.89 13.21
C GLU A 16 4.10 -4.94 12.59
N GLY A 17 4.01 -4.92 11.25
CA GLY A 17 2.75 -5.02 10.52
C GLY A 17 1.81 -3.83 10.74
N HIS A 18 2.32 -2.73 11.31
CA HIS A 18 1.57 -1.50 11.52
C HIS A 18 1.41 -0.76 10.19
N ILE A 19 0.17 -0.44 9.83
CA ILE A 19 -0.17 0.30 8.61
C ILE A 19 -0.93 1.55 9.04
N ASP A 20 -0.37 2.70 8.68
CA ASP A 20 -1.00 4.00 8.91
C ASP A 20 -2.06 4.29 7.84
N PHE A 21 -3.31 4.41 8.27
CA PHE A 21 -4.47 4.80 7.46
C PHE A 21 -5.07 6.16 7.86
N ASP A 22 -4.38 6.89 8.74
CA ASP A 22 -4.83 8.14 9.34
C ASP A 22 -4.10 9.34 8.71
N SER A 23 -2.84 9.17 8.29
CA SER A 23 -2.09 10.20 7.58
C SER A 23 -2.56 10.41 6.15
N ASP A 24 -2.47 11.65 5.66
CA ASP A 24 -2.80 12.00 4.27
C ASP A 24 -2.03 11.15 3.25
N PRO A 25 -2.69 10.60 2.21
CA PRO A 25 -4.05 10.91 1.76
C PRO A 25 -5.14 9.95 2.26
N TRP A 26 -4.83 9.05 3.19
CA TRP A 26 -5.74 7.95 3.56
C TRP A 26 -7.11 8.39 4.09
N PRO A 27 -7.28 9.49 4.84
CA PRO A 27 -8.60 9.96 5.22
C PRO A 27 -9.56 10.21 4.04
N LYS A 28 -9.03 10.47 2.84
CA LYS A 28 -9.81 10.73 1.61
C LYS A 28 -10.17 9.45 0.83
N ILE A 29 -9.60 8.31 1.21
CA ILE A 29 -9.79 7.01 0.55
C ILE A 29 -10.97 6.28 1.20
N SER A 30 -11.77 5.57 0.39
CA SER A 30 -12.95 4.86 0.90
C SER A 30 -12.59 3.77 1.90
N ASP A 31 -13.45 3.56 2.89
CA ASP A 31 -13.23 2.53 3.91
C ASP A 31 -13.20 1.11 3.32
N SER A 32 -13.95 0.88 2.24
CA SER A 32 -13.92 -0.40 1.51
C SER A 32 -12.54 -0.67 0.88
N ALA A 33 -11.84 0.37 0.40
CA ALA A 33 -10.47 0.22 -0.10
C ALA A 33 -9.51 -0.08 1.05
N LYS A 34 -9.61 0.66 2.17
CA LYS A 34 -8.78 0.44 3.36
C LYS A 34 -8.97 -0.96 3.93
N ASP A 35 -10.21 -1.44 4.00
CA ASP A 35 -10.55 -2.80 4.43
C ASP A 35 -9.89 -3.88 3.56
N LEU A 36 -9.93 -3.73 2.23
CA LEU A 36 -9.26 -4.65 1.33
C LEU A 36 -7.74 -4.68 1.58
N VAL A 37 -7.10 -3.51 1.69
CA VAL A 37 -5.65 -3.40 1.93
C VAL A 37 -5.28 -4.05 3.26
N ARG A 38 -6.05 -3.83 4.34
CA ARG A 38 -5.86 -4.49 5.64
C ARG A 38 -5.90 -6.01 5.50
N LYS A 39 -6.89 -6.55 4.79
CA LYS A 39 -7.05 -8.00 4.57
C LYS A 39 -5.91 -8.62 3.74
N MET A 40 -5.37 -7.87 2.78
CA MET A 40 -4.24 -8.30 1.95
C MET A 40 -2.91 -8.30 2.72
N LEU A 41 -2.75 -7.37 3.66
CA LEU A 41 -1.53 -7.20 4.44
C LEU A 41 -1.57 -7.86 5.83
N ILE A 42 -2.50 -8.80 6.05
CA ILE A 42 -2.50 -9.62 7.27
C ILE A 42 -1.21 -10.42 7.37
N GLN A 43 -0.56 -10.33 8.53
CA GLN A 43 0.71 -11.01 8.82
C GLN A 43 0.57 -12.53 8.75
N ASP A 44 -0.46 -13.09 9.39
CA ASP A 44 -0.77 -14.53 9.35
C ASP A 44 -1.25 -14.94 7.94
N PRO A 45 -0.46 -15.74 7.19
CA PRO A 45 -0.82 -16.14 5.83
C PRO A 45 -2.10 -16.97 5.76
N LYS A 46 -2.48 -17.67 6.85
CA LYS A 46 -3.70 -18.48 6.89
C LYS A 46 -4.97 -17.64 7.03
N LYS A 47 -4.83 -16.42 7.58
CA LYS A 47 -5.92 -15.45 7.73
C LYS A 47 -5.95 -14.43 6.59
N ARG A 48 -4.86 -14.33 5.82
CA ARG A 48 -4.76 -13.44 4.67
C ARG A 48 -5.77 -13.82 3.59
N ILE A 49 -6.44 -12.80 3.05
CA ILE A 49 -7.40 -12.99 1.97
C ILE A 49 -6.72 -13.62 0.74
N THR A 50 -7.37 -14.63 0.16
CA THR A 50 -6.90 -15.27 -1.07
C THR A 50 -7.22 -14.42 -2.30
N SER A 51 -6.49 -14.61 -3.41
CA SER A 51 -6.77 -13.90 -4.66
C SER A 51 -8.21 -14.09 -5.15
N ALA A 52 -8.78 -15.28 -5.00
CA ALA A 52 -10.18 -15.54 -5.35
C ALA A 52 -11.14 -14.70 -4.50
N GLN A 53 -10.89 -14.59 -3.19
CA GLN A 53 -11.70 -13.75 -2.30
C GLN A 53 -11.50 -12.25 -2.55
N VAL A 54 -10.31 -11.82 -3.00
CA VAL A 54 -10.07 -10.42 -3.40
C VAL A 54 -10.95 -10.03 -4.59
N LEU A 55 -11.08 -10.91 -5.59
CA LEU A 55 -11.92 -10.66 -6.77
C LEU A 55 -13.40 -10.48 -6.41
N GLU A 56 -13.85 -11.16 -5.36
CA GLU A 56 -15.22 -11.06 -4.86
C GLU A 56 -15.42 -9.90 -3.86
N HIS A 57 -14.37 -9.15 -3.52
CA HIS A 57 -14.46 -8.06 -2.57
C HIS A 57 -15.31 -6.89 -3.12
N PRO A 58 -16.17 -6.23 -2.30
CA PRO A 58 -17.03 -5.13 -2.76
C PRO A 58 -16.29 -3.96 -3.40
N TRP A 59 -15.05 -3.71 -3.01
CA TRP A 59 -14.21 -2.68 -3.64
C TRP A 59 -13.83 -3.01 -5.09
N ILE A 60 -13.66 -4.30 -5.41
CA ILE A 60 -13.30 -4.78 -6.76
C ILE A 60 -14.55 -5.04 -7.60
N LYS A 61 -15.53 -5.76 -7.05
CA LYS A 61 -16.72 -6.23 -7.79
C LYS A 61 -17.92 -5.30 -7.69
N GLY A 62 -18.04 -4.56 -6.59
CA GLY A 62 -19.27 -3.84 -6.22
C GLY A 62 -19.35 -2.39 -6.70
N GLY A 63 -18.40 -1.90 -7.50
CA GLY A 63 -18.40 -0.50 -7.95
C GLY A 63 -18.16 0.53 -6.83
N ASN A 64 -17.72 0.09 -5.64
CA ASN A 64 -17.38 0.96 -4.51
C ASN A 64 -16.00 1.63 -4.64
N ALA A 65 -15.38 1.50 -5.81
CA ALA A 65 -14.20 2.26 -6.18
C ALA A 65 -14.61 3.71 -6.49
N SER A 66 -13.77 4.66 -6.10
CA SER A 66 -14.04 6.08 -6.36
C SER A 66 -13.83 6.40 -7.85
N ASP A 67 -14.83 6.98 -8.50
CA ASP A 67 -14.72 7.52 -9.87
C ASP A 67 -13.91 8.82 -9.97
N LYS A 68 -13.51 9.39 -8.81
CA LYS A 68 -12.68 10.59 -8.80
C LYS A 68 -11.35 10.34 -9.50
N PRO A 69 -10.90 11.27 -10.37
CA PRO A 69 -9.60 11.15 -11.02
C PRO A 69 -8.47 11.07 -9.98
N ILE A 70 -7.42 10.32 -10.32
CA ILE A 70 -6.25 10.14 -9.46
C ILE A 70 -5.60 11.51 -9.22
N ASP A 71 -5.43 11.86 -7.94
CA ASP A 71 -4.86 13.14 -7.52
C ASP A 71 -3.44 13.34 -8.08
N SER A 72 -3.10 14.57 -8.49
CA SER A 72 -1.79 14.90 -9.07
C SER A 72 -0.63 14.64 -8.10
N ALA A 73 -0.87 14.75 -6.79
CA ALA A 73 0.10 14.39 -5.76
C ALA A 73 0.38 12.88 -5.77
N VAL A 74 -0.64 12.04 -6.00
CA VAL A 74 -0.48 10.59 -6.13
C VAL A 74 0.33 10.27 -7.39
N LEU A 75 0.02 10.91 -8.52
CA LEU A 75 0.79 10.74 -9.77
C LEU A 75 2.26 11.17 -9.60
N SER A 76 2.51 12.27 -8.88
CA SER A 76 3.86 12.73 -8.57
C SER A 76 4.62 11.71 -7.71
N ARG A 77 3.98 11.21 -6.64
CA ARG A 77 4.56 10.15 -5.79
C ARG A 77 4.86 8.87 -6.59
N MET A 78 3.98 8.47 -7.51
CA MET A 78 4.22 7.32 -8.40
C MET A 78 5.44 7.54 -9.32
N LYS A 79 5.61 8.76 -9.88
CA LYS A 79 6.77 9.11 -10.70
C LYS A 79 8.06 9.09 -9.89
N GLN A 80 8.05 9.69 -8.69
CA GLN A 80 9.19 9.69 -7.78
C GLN A 80 9.59 8.27 -7.36
N PHE A 81 8.61 7.42 -7.02
CA PHE A 81 8.86 6.03 -6.65
C PHE A 81 9.55 5.25 -7.79
N ARG A 82 9.09 5.42 -9.04
CA ARG A 82 9.77 4.82 -10.22
C ARG A 82 11.20 5.32 -10.38
N ALA A 83 11.42 6.62 -10.24
CA ALA A 83 12.76 7.22 -10.35
C ALA A 83 13.70 6.70 -9.26
N MET A 84 13.23 6.63 -8.01
CA MET A 84 13.99 6.13 -6.86
C MET A 84 14.36 4.65 -7.05
N ASN A 85 13.42 3.82 -7.50
CA ASN A 85 13.70 2.41 -7.79
C ASN A 85 14.71 2.23 -8.93
N LYS A 86 14.71 3.11 -9.94
CA LYS A 86 15.73 3.11 -11.00
C LYS A 86 17.09 3.53 -10.45
N LEU A 87 17.14 4.57 -9.63
CA LEU A 87 18.37 5.06 -9.02
C LEU A 87 19.01 3.99 -8.12
N LYS A 88 18.22 3.37 -7.23
CA LYS A 88 18.67 2.26 -6.37
C LYS A 88 19.22 1.09 -7.19
N LYS A 89 18.56 0.71 -8.29
CA LYS A 89 19.06 -0.35 -9.20
C LYS A 89 20.37 0.01 -9.90
N LEU A 90 20.60 1.28 -10.20
CA LEU A 90 21.85 1.74 -10.83
C LEU A 90 23.00 1.87 -9.82
N ALA A 91 22.71 2.23 -8.57
CA ALA A 91 23.72 2.35 -7.52
C ALA A 91 24.18 1.00 -6.94
N LEU A 92 23.39 -0.06 -7.12
CA LEU A 92 23.68 -1.43 -6.68
C LEU A 92 24.31 -2.30 -7.80
N LYS A 93 24.70 -1.70 -8.92
CA LYS A 93 25.39 -2.35 -10.04
C LYS A 93 26.80 -1.81 -10.15
#